data_AF-G9PK87-F1
#
_entry.id   AF-G9PK87-F1
#
_cell.length_a   1.000
_cell.length_b   1.000
_cell.length_c   1.000
_cell.angle_alpha   90.00
_cell.angle_beta   90.00
_cell.angle_gamma   90.00
#
_symmetry.space_group_name_H-M   'P 1'
#
loop_
_entity.id
_entity.type
_entity.pdbx_description
1 polymer ?
#
loop_
_entity_poly.entity_id
_entity_poly.type
_entity_poly.pdbx_seq_one_letter_code
_entity_poly.pdbx_strand_id
1 'polypeptide(L)'
;MRLTKRNLIKTAAIGSAFVGALAVAAPASANSFGPTGSGTGNLGTVSYDDGADQFCATATQHYGLSVELKPENSRRGPSYTIRAAQGETKCVSLARAYEDTRYSYQVTNGFWPPRLTPVYFYS
;
A
#
# COMPACT_ATOMS: atom_id res chain seq x y z
N MET A 1 12.57 -19.57 -21.01
CA MET A 1 11.56 -18.53 -20.71
C MET A 1 10.20 -19.21 -20.58
N ARG A 2 9.60 -19.18 -19.39
CA ARG A 2 8.23 -19.65 -19.15
C ARG A 2 7.44 -18.48 -18.57
N LEU A 3 6.39 -18.10 -19.28
CA LEU A 3 5.34 -17.19 -18.82
C LEU A 3 4.61 -17.83 -17.64
N THR A 4 4.89 -17.33 -16.45
CA THR A 4 4.05 -17.48 -15.27
C THR A 4 4.03 -16.10 -14.62
N LYS A 5 2.86 -15.44 -14.47
CA LYS A 5 2.69 -14.71 -13.21
C LYS A 5 2.90 -15.79 -12.17
N ARG A 6 3.98 -15.74 -11.38
CA ARG A 6 4.40 -16.95 -10.66
C ARG A 6 3.32 -17.27 -9.62
N ASN A 7 2.48 -18.22 -10.02
CA ASN A 7 1.15 -18.52 -9.52
C ASN A 7 1.17 -18.82 -8.02
N LEU A 8 0.12 -18.39 -7.32
CA LEU A 8 -0.72 -19.30 -6.53
C LEU A 8 -2.07 -18.64 -6.21
N ILE A 9 -3.10 -19.09 -6.93
CA ILE A 9 -4.47 -19.37 -6.48
C ILE A 9 -4.95 -18.45 -5.32
N LYS A 10 -5.58 -17.31 -5.65
CA LYS A 10 -6.39 -16.55 -4.68
C LYS A 10 -7.65 -17.34 -4.37
N THR A 11 -7.55 -18.26 -3.41
CA THR A 11 -8.72 -18.82 -2.72
C THR A 11 -9.29 -17.71 -1.85
N ALA A 12 -10.23 -16.94 -2.39
CA ALA A 12 -11.00 -15.97 -1.60
C ALA A 12 -11.95 -16.75 -0.68
N ALA A 13 -11.43 -17.24 0.45
CA ALA A 13 -12.24 -17.61 1.58
C ALA A 13 -12.47 -16.36 2.42
N ILE A 14 -13.61 -15.71 2.19
CA ILE A 14 -14.17 -14.75 3.15
C ILE A 14 -14.53 -15.57 4.39
N GLY A 15 -13.79 -15.38 5.48
CA GLY A 15 -14.03 -16.13 6.70
C GLY A 15 -13.13 -15.69 7.84
N SER A 16 -13.68 -14.83 8.69
CA SER A 16 -13.12 -14.43 9.98
C SER A 16 -12.69 -15.63 10.82
N ALA A 17 -11.41 -15.70 11.23
CA ALA A 17 -10.97 -16.31 12.47
C ALA A 17 -9.47 -16.03 12.69
N PHE A 18 -9.18 -15.42 13.84
CA PHE A 18 -7.83 -15.32 14.39
C PHE A 18 -7.36 -16.71 14.86
N VAL A 19 -6.02 -16.90 14.86
CA VAL A 19 -5.21 -17.98 15.46
C VAL A 19 -4.84 -19.17 14.56
N GLY A 20 -3.53 -19.30 14.28
CA GLY A 20 -2.90 -20.51 13.77
C GLY A 20 -1.42 -20.30 13.43
N ALA A 21 -0.51 -20.76 14.28
CA ALA A 21 0.93 -20.66 14.10
C ALA A 21 1.44 -21.53 12.93
N LEU A 22 2.26 -20.96 12.06
CA LEU A 22 3.10 -21.68 11.08
C LEU A 22 4.48 -21.00 11.04
N ALA A 23 5.50 -21.72 11.50
CA ALA A 23 6.90 -21.35 11.26
C ALA A 23 7.23 -21.67 9.79
N VAL A 24 7.41 -20.64 8.97
CA VAL A 24 7.90 -20.74 7.59
C VAL A 24 8.84 -19.56 7.35
N ALA A 25 9.99 -19.83 6.74
CA ALA A 25 11.15 -18.96 6.57
C ALA A 25 10.82 -17.48 6.39
N ALA A 26 11.59 -16.61 7.07
CA ALA A 26 11.50 -15.16 6.92
C ALA A 26 11.53 -14.79 5.43
N PRO A 27 10.44 -14.22 4.88
CA PRO A 27 10.49 -13.76 3.51
C PRO A 27 11.45 -12.58 3.44
N ALA A 28 12.22 -12.54 2.34
CA ALA A 28 12.89 -11.32 1.91
C ALA A 28 11.88 -10.17 1.91
N SER A 29 12.32 -9.01 2.37
CA SER A 29 11.52 -8.00 3.06
C SER A 29 10.41 -7.32 2.23
N ALA A 30 9.31 -8.02 1.97
CA ALA A 30 8.00 -7.42 1.72
C ALA A 30 7.24 -7.45 3.05
N ASN A 31 7.14 -6.30 3.72
CA ASN A 31 6.59 -6.24 5.07
C ASN A 31 5.36 -5.34 5.06
N SER A 32 4.20 -5.96 5.30
CA SER A 32 2.98 -5.22 5.61
C SER A 32 3.27 -4.19 6.70
N PHE A 33 2.68 -3.01 6.55
CA PHE A 33 2.87 -1.93 7.51
C PHE A 33 1.57 -1.18 7.74
N GLY A 34 1.56 -0.43 8.84
CA GLY A 34 0.47 0.45 9.20
C GLY A 34 -0.72 -0.27 9.86
N PRO A 35 -1.81 0.48 10.13
CA PRO A 35 -2.01 1.90 9.80
C PRO A 35 -0.97 2.83 10.43
N THR A 36 -0.41 3.76 9.67
CA THR A 36 0.58 4.74 10.16
C THR A 36 0.33 6.13 9.58
N GLY A 37 0.62 7.17 10.36
CA GLY A 37 0.62 8.56 9.92
C GLY A 37 1.96 9.02 9.30
N SER A 38 2.93 8.11 9.14
CA SER A 38 4.21 8.45 8.53
C SER A 38 4.02 8.97 7.11
N GLY A 39 4.63 10.12 6.79
CA GLY A 39 4.51 10.73 5.48
C GLY A 39 3.11 11.25 5.11
N THR A 40 2.13 11.24 6.04
CA THR A 40 0.76 11.73 5.80
C THR A 40 0.48 13.14 6.30
N GLY A 41 1.38 13.71 7.12
CA GLY A 41 1.26 15.07 7.63
C GLY A 41 0.03 15.28 8.51
N ASN A 42 -0.34 14.28 9.30
CA ASN A 42 -1.53 14.27 10.17
C ASN A 42 -2.88 14.35 9.43
N LEU A 43 -2.91 14.24 8.10
CA LEU A 43 -4.14 14.26 7.30
C LEU A 43 -4.90 12.93 7.31
N GLY A 44 -4.20 11.85 7.66
CA GLY A 44 -4.75 10.51 7.67
C GLY A 44 -3.71 9.45 8.00
N THR A 45 -4.06 8.20 7.74
CA THR A 45 -3.16 7.05 7.87
C THR A 45 -3.09 6.29 6.56
N VAL A 46 -2.00 5.55 6.39
CA VAL A 46 -1.82 4.60 5.29
C VAL A 46 -1.42 3.24 5.82
N SER A 47 -1.76 2.19 5.08
CA SER A 47 -1.33 0.83 5.35
C SER A 47 -1.06 0.09 4.05
N TYR A 48 -0.18 -0.90 4.13
CA TYR A 48 0.06 -1.86 3.07
C TYR A 48 -0.07 -3.26 3.63
N ASP A 49 -0.84 -4.09 2.95
CA ASP A 49 -0.94 -5.53 3.19
C ASP A 49 -0.33 -6.26 2.00
N ASP A 50 0.83 -6.87 2.23
CA ASP A 50 1.56 -7.62 1.23
C ASP A 50 0.81 -8.89 0.80
N GLY A 51 0.18 -9.59 1.76
CA GLY A 51 -0.58 -10.82 1.45
C GLY A 51 -1.81 -10.57 0.57
N ALA A 52 -2.37 -9.36 0.62
CA ALA A 52 -3.49 -8.95 -0.23
C ALA A 52 -3.07 -8.17 -1.49
N ASP A 53 -1.78 -7.84 -1.62
CA ASP A 53 -1.26 -6.84 -2.55
C ASP A 53 -2.04 -5.51 -2.47
N GLN A 54 -2.32 -4.99 -1.27
CA GLN A 54 -3.26 -3.90 -1.09
C GLN A 54 -2.66 -2.73 -0.32
N PHE A 55 -2.72 -1.53 -0.92
CA PHE A 55 -2.38 -0.28 -0.25
C PHE A 55 -3.66 0.49 0.05
N CYS A 56 -3.85 0.91 1.30
CA CYS A 56 -5.01 1.68 1.75
C CYS A 56 -4.58 3.04 2.31
N ALA A 57 -5.43 4.04 2.09
CA ALA A 57 -5.30 5.37 2.65
C ALA A 57 -6.63 5.78 3.30
N THR A 58 -6.57 6.21 4.56
CA THR A 58 -7.72 6.64 5.36
C THR A 58 -7.57 8.10 5.72
N ALA A 59 -8.53 8.96 5.36
CA ALA A 59 -8.47 10.35 5.76
C ALA A 59 -9.10 10.56 7.14
N THR A 60 -8.39 11.22 8.04
CA THR A 60 -8.89 11.53 9.38
C THR A 60 -9.29 12.99 9.52
N GLN A 61 -8.75 13.88 8.69
CA GLN A 61 -9.01 15.31 8.72
C GLN A 61 -10.12 15.72 7.76
N HIS A 62 -10.79 16.84 8.05
CA HIS A 62 -11.89 17.35 7.21
C HIS A 62 -11.46 17.70 5.78
N TYR A 63 -10.16 17.98 5.56
CA TYR A 63 -9.60 18.34 4.26
C TYR A 63 -9.41 17.12 3.34
N GLY A 64 -9.73 15.92 3.83
CA GLY A 64 -9.44 14.66 3.15
C GLY A 64 -7.94 14.35 3.07
N LEU A 65 -7.62 13.33 2.28
CA LEU A 65 -6.27 12.84 2.06
C LEU A 65 -6.09 12.51 0.57
N SER A 66 -5.06 13.09 -0.04
CA SER A 66 -4.61 12.74 -1.39
C SER A 66 -3.22 12.12 -1.34
N VAL A 67 -3.07 10.86 -1.74
CA VAL A 67 -1.79 10.13 -1.75
C VAL A 67 -1.42 9.75 -3.18
N GLU A 68 -0.23 10.12 -3.62
CA GLU A 68 0.40 9.56 -4.82
C GLU A 68 1.23 8.35 -4.41
N LEU A 69 0.94 7.20 -5.02
CA LEU A 69 1.67 5.94 -4.84
C LEU A 69 2.28 5.55 -6.18
N LYS A 70 3.59 5.33 -6.22
CA LYS A 70 4.29 4.95 -7.46
C LYS A 70 5.49 4.04 -7.20
N PRO A 71 5.79 3.11 -8.11
CA PRO A 71 7.05 2.39 -8.06
C PRO A 71 8.20 3.32 -8.49
N GLU A 72 9.40 3.09 -7.97
CA GLU A 72 10.61 3.80 -8.43
C GLU A 72 10.90 3.52 -9.91
N ASN A 73 10.53 2.33 -10.38
CA ASN A 73 10.56 1.97 -11.79
C ASN A 73 9.13 1.71 -12.28
N SER A 74 8.60 2.60 -13.12
CA SER A 74 7.24 2.52 -13.67
C SER A 74 6.95 1.26 -14.49
N ARG A 75 7.97 0.52 -14.92
CA ARG A 75 7.81 -0.77 -15.60
C ARG A 75 7.55 -1.92 -14.63
N ARG A 76 7.78 -1.72 -13.32
CA ARG A 76 7.66 -2.75 -12.29
C ARG A 76 6.33 -2.74 -11.55
N GLY A 77 5.44 -1.80 -11.81
CA GLY A 77 4.11 -1.83 -11.21
C GLY A 77 3.23 -0.63 -11.53
N PRO A 78 1.95 -0.66 -11.11
CA PRO A 78 1.02 0.44 -11.33
C PRO A 78 1.32 1.66 -10.44
N SER A 79 0.97 2.85 -10.93
CA SER A 79 0.92 4.08 -10.12
C SER A 79 -0.53 4.47 -9.84
N TYR A 80 -0.78 5.03 -8.65
CA TYR A 80 -2.11 5.44 -8.21
C TYR A 80 -2.11 6.83 -7.61
N THR A 81 -3.24 7.53 -7.77
CA THR A 81 -3.58 8.70 -6.95
C THR A 81 -4.85 8.38 -6.17
N ILE A 82 -4.71 8.22 -4.86
CA ILE A 82 -5.78 7.86 -3.95
C ILE A 82 -6.30 9.15 -3.33
N ARG A 83 -7.61 9.40 -3.43
CA ARG A 83 -8.26 10.58 -2.83
C ARG A 83 -9.39 10.12 -1.91
N ALA A 84 -9.19 10.21 -0.60
CA ALA A 84 -10.17 9.87 0.41
C ALA A 84 -10.76 11.14 1.04
N ALA A 85 -12.09 11.21 1.14
CA ALA A 85 -12.78 12.23 1.93
C ALA A 85 -12.68 11.91 3.44
N GLN A 86 -13.04 12.86 4.30
CA GLN A 86 -13.00 12.66 5.76
C GLN A 86 -13.76 11.39 6.18
N GLY A 87 -13.10 10.52 6.96
CA GLY A 87 -13.68 9.25 7.43
C GLY A 87 -13.70 8.13 6.38
N GLU A 88 -13.29 8.42 5.15
CA GLU A 88 -13.23 7.44 4.07
C GLU A 88 -11.89 6.69 4.08
N THR A 89 -11.95 5.40 3.79
CA THR A 89 -10.78 4.56 3.47
C THR A 89 -10.88 4.14 2.02
N LYS A 90 -9.82 4.37 1.24
CA LYS A 90 -9.70 3.87 -0.12
C LYS A 90 -8.48 2.99 -0.27
N CYS A 91 -8.67 1.89 -0.97
CA CYS A 91 -7.63 0.92 -1.22
C CYS A 91 -7.41 0.71 -2.72
N VAL A 92 -6.16 0.44 -3.11
CA VAL A 92 -5.74 0.09 -4.46
C VAL A 92 -4.94 -1.20 -4.42
N SER A 93 -5.00 -1.97 -5.50
CA SER A 93 -4.28 -3.24 -5.59
C SER A 93 -2.95 -3.09 -6.34
N LEU A 94 -1.89 -3.62 -5.74
CA LEU A 94 -0.56 -3.77 -6.30
C LEU A 94 -0.31 -5.17 -6.90
N ALA A 95 -1.34 -6.03 -7.06
CA ALA A 95 -1.20 -7.41 -7.57
C ALA A 95 -0.69 -7.52 -9.03
N ARG A 96 -0.41 -6.38 -9.67
CA ARG A 96 0.22 -6.28 -10.99
C ARG A 96 1.67 -5.81 -10.92
N ALA A 97 2.16 -5.46 -9.73
CA ALA A 97 3.55 -5.20 -9.48
C ALA A 97 4.35 -6.50 -9.62
N TYR A 98 5.63 -6.36 -9.93
CA TYR A 98 6.58 -7.45 -9.76
C TYR A 98 6.90 -7.60 -8.28
N GLU A 99 7.26 -8.80 -7.83
CA GLU A 99 7.76 -9.02 -6.47
C GLU A 99 8.95 -8.11 -6.17
N ASP A 100 9.08 -7.71 -4.90
CA ASP A 100 10.11 -6.82 -4.39
C ASP A 100 10.18 -5.49 -5.14
N THR A 101 9.02 -4.95 -5.54
CA THR A 101 8.99 -3.65 -6.20
C THR A 101 9.07 -2.55 -5.16
N ARG A 102 10.09 -1.70 -5.27
CA ARG A 102 10.23 -0.55 -4.40
C ARG A 102 9.22 0.53 -4.79
N TYR A 103 8.27 0.78 -3.89
CA TYR A 103 7.28 1.84 -3.98
C TYR A 103 7.65 3.02 -3.11
N SER A 104 7.10 4.17 -3.51
CA SER A 104 7.05 5.38 -2.70
C SER A 104 5.63 5.89 -2.63
N TYR A 105 5.24 6.39 -1.46
CA TYR A 105 4.02 7.16 -1.32
C TYR A 105 4.30 8.54 -0.72
N GLN A 106 3.51 9.52 -1.14
CA GLN A 106 3.60 10.90 -0.68
C GLN A 106 2.23 11.57 -0.72
N VAL A 107 1.95 12.45 0.25
CA VAL A 107 0.74 13.26 0.20
C VAL A 107 0.89 14.40 -0.79
N THR A 108 -0.17 14.61 -1.57
CA THR A 108 -0.26 15.63 -2.62
C THR A 108 -1.35 16.67 -2.37
N ASN A 109 -2.00 16.67 -1.20
CA ASN A 109 -3.00 17.68 -0.85
C ASN A 109 -2.36 19.08 -0.90
N GLY A 110 -2.83 19.93 -1.82
CA GLY A 110 -2.20 21.20 -2.18
C GLY A 110 -2.38 22.35 -1.17
N PHE A 111 -2.83 22.09 0.06
CA PHE A 111 -3.21 23.13 1.01
C PHE A 111 -2.15 23.43 2.10
N TRP A 112 -1.07 22.64 2.20
CA TRP A 112 0.00 22.82 3.20
C TRP A 112 1.41 22.58 2.58
N PRO A 113 2.49 23.33 2.96
CA PRO A 113 3.83 23.17 2.37
C PRO A 113 4.75 22.24 3.21
N PRO A 114 5.92 21.77 2.69
CA PRO A 114 6.23 21.36 1.33
C PRO A 114 5.86 19.87 1.13
N ARG A 115 6.08 19.33 -0.08
CA ARG A 115 5.99 17.89 -0.38
C ARG A 115 6.59 17.09 0.78
N LEU A 116 5.74 16.34 1.48
CA LEU A 116 6.21 15.46 2.54
C LEU A 116 7.21 14.48 1.96
N THR A 117 8.22 14.14 2.76
CA THR A 117 9.27 13.21 2.36
C THR A 117 8.60 11.90 1.91
N PRO A 118 8.88 11.42 0.68
CA PRO A 118 8.31 10.18 0.21
C PRO A 118 8.73 9.06 1.16
N VAL A 119 7.77 8.24 1.55
CA VAL A 119 8.02 7.05 2.37
C VAL A 119 8.09 5.85 1.45
N TYR A 120 9.13 5.04 1.64
CA TYR A 120 9.42 3.91 0.78
C TYR A 120 9.04 2.60 1.45
N PHE A 121 8.58 1.65 0.65
CA PHE A 121 8.34 0.28 1.06
C PHE A 121 8.55 -0.66 -0.14
N TYR A 122 8.60 -1.96 0.12
CA TYR A 122 8.62 -2.98 -0.91
C TYR A 122 7.26 -3.67 -0.95
N SER A 123 6.73 -3.82 -2.17
CA SER A 123 5.58 -4.65 -2.50
C SER A 123 6.02 -5.96 -3.16
#